data_AF-X1IXE2-F1
#
_entry.id   AF-X1IXE2-F1
#
_cell.length_a   1.000
_cell.length_b   1.000
_cell.length_c   1.000
_cell.angle_alpha   90.00
_cell.angle_beta   90.00
_cell.angle_gamma   90.00
#
_symmetry.space_group_name_H-M   'P 1'
#
loop_
_entity.id
_entity.type
_entity.pdbx_description
1 polymer ?
#
loop_
_entity_poly.entity_id
_entity_poly.type
_entity_poly.pdbx_seq_one_letter_code
_entity_poly.pdbx_strand_id
1 'polypeptide(L)'
;EMLELDLPPKINIIQLLDLVSEFLGYDYMYDPADVAGLKGEVTITMRKIKVKHLYPLLESVLKFKGFVMTRREGSNLLTVVPLAKAIEIDPPLRSEQAKTEIGDVIITRLFELKDIDTASAQTLLAGMKLGVSITPIPEAKKLIVTGYAYRMARIKELLAMIDKPGEPRQFRSRQLEYTMATALAPKIKTLAEQLGTVSIAIGAPTATAPPSAPPPRGESSAARRARLAREAAARAAAARTAAARGAAV
;
A
#
# COMPACT_ATOMS: atom_id res chain seq x y z
N GLU A 1 -28.30 -2.20 33.66
CA GLU A 1 -29.61 -1.61 33.29
C GLU A 1 -29.57 -1.10 31.85
N MET A 2 -30.67 -1.20 31.10
CA MET A 2 -30.76 -0.64 29.75
C MET A 2 -31.19 0.83 29.87
N LEU A 3 -30.22 1.74 30.02
CA LEU A 3 -30.48 3.17 29.84
C LEU A 3 -30.77 3.46 28.35
N GLU A 4 -31.95 4.02 28.10
CA GLU A 4 -32.33 4.59 26.80
C GLU A 4 -32.17 6.11 26.89
N LEU A 5 -31.41 6.69 25.96
CA LEU A 5 -31.28 8.14 25.79
C LEU A 5 -32.24 8.61 24.71
N ASP A 6 -32.88 9.76 24.95
CA ASP A 6 -33.58 10.52 23.92
C ASP A 6 -32.61 11.56 23.33
N LEU A 7 -32.33 11.43 22.03
CA LEU A 7 -31.42 12.33 21.32
C LEU A 7 -32.21 13.46 20.65
N PRO A 8 -31.72 14.72 20.72
CA PRO A 8 -32.33 15.81 19.99
C PRO A 8 -32.19 15.58 18.47
N PRO A 9 -33.13 16.11 17.65
CA PRO A 9 -33.14 15.91 16.21
C PRO A 9 -31.90 16.51 15.52
N LYS A 10 -31.28 17.52 16.14
CA LYS A 10 -30.01 18.11 15.74
C LYS A 10 -29.10 18.15 16.96
N ILE A 11 -27.86 17.72 16.78
CA ILE A 11 -26.85 17.73 17.85
C ILE A 11 -25.52 18.24 17.32
N ASN A 12 -24.79 19.00 18.14
CA ASN A 12 -23.41 19.35 17.86
C ASN A 12 -22.50 18.17 18.16
N ILE A 13 -21.44 17.97 17.38
CA ILE A 13 -20.52 16.84 17.57
C ILE A 13 -19.82 16.93 18.93
N ILE A 14 -19.50 18.14 19.41
CA ILE A 14 -18.92 18.37 20.73
C ILE A 14 -19.90 17.93 21.83
N GLN A 15 -21.17 18.28 21.73
CA GLN A 15 -22.20 17.82 22.68
C GLN A 15 -22.36 16.30 22.65
N LEU A 16 -22.22 15.68 21.47
CA LEU A 16 -22.23 14.22 21.36
C LEU A 16 -21.00 13.58 22.01
N LEU A 17 -19.82 14.21 21.90
CA LEU A 17 -18.60 13.79 22.60
C LEU A 17 -18.78 13.90 24.11
N ASP A 18 -19.38 14.99 24.60
CA ASP A 18 -19.69 15.17 26.02
C ASP A 18 -20.61 14.06 26.54
N LEU A 19 -21.70 13.75 25.82
CA LEU A 19 -22.59 12.64 26.16
C LEU A 19 -21.85 11.29 26.19
N VAL A 20 -21.03 11.01 25.19
CA VAL A 20 -20.24 9.77 25.15
C VAL A 20 -19.28 9.71 26.34
N SER A 21 -18.63 10.83 26.67
CA SER A 21 -17.71 10.92 27.80
C SER A 21 -18.39 10.63 29.14
N GLU A 22 -19.59 11.17 29.34
CA GLU A 22 -20.36 11.02 30.57
C GLU A 22 -20.93 9.60 30.74
N PHE A 23 -21.52 9.03 29.69
CA PHE A 23 -22.17 7.72 29.76
C PHE A 23 -21.20 6.54 29.66
N LEU A 24 -20.03 6.70 29.02
CA LEU A 24 -19.05 5.63 28.84
C LEU A 24 -17.77 5.82 29.68
N GLY A 25 -17.59 6.97 30.34
CA GLY A 25 -16.44 7.25 31.20
C GLY A 25 -15.12 7.41 30.42
N TYR A 26 -15.19 7.95 29.21
CA TYR A 26 -14.01 8.21 28.38
C TYR A 26 -13.66 9.69 28.39
N ASP A 27 -12.39 10.00 28.63
CA ASP A 27 -11.86 11.33 28.36
C ASP A 27 -11.64 11.48 26.86
N TYR A 28 -11.70 12.70 26.35
CA TYR A 28 -11.42 12.95 24.94
C TYR A 28 -10.52 14.16 24.72
N MET A 29 -9.72 14.11 23.66
CA MET A 29 -8.78 15.15 23.26
C MET A 29 -8.92 15.40 21.77
N TYR A 30 -8.90 16.67 21.38
CA TYR A 30 -8.92 17.11 19.99
C TYR A 30 -8.06 18.38 19.86
N ASP A 31 -7.55 18.65 18.67
CA ASP A 31 -6.83 19.89 18.38
C ASP A 31 -7.85 21.04 18.13
N PRO A 32 -7.80 22.15 18.90
CA PRO A 32 -8.62 23.33 18.67
C PRO A 32 -8.59 23.88 17.23
N ALA A 33 -7.49 23.70 16.50
CA ALA A 33 -7.36 24.13 15.12
C ALA A 33 -8.24 23.29 14.16
N ASP A 34 -8.47 22.01 14.49
CA ASP A 34 -9.27 21.08 13.69
C ASP A 34 -10.78 21.18 13.99
N VAL A 35 -11.18 22.08 14.90
CA VAL A 35 -12.56 22.22 15.42
C VAL A 35 -13.55 22.79 14.41
N ALA A 36 -13.09 23.46 13.36
CA ALA A 36 -13.98 24.01 12.34
C ALA A 36 -14.90 22.94 11.72
N GLY A 37 -14.40 21.71 11.55
CA GLY A 37 -15.21 20.58 11.09
C GLY A 37 -16.06 19.91 12.20
N LEU A 38 -15.65 20.06 13.47
CA LEU A 38 -16.35 19.52 14.65
C LEU A 38 -17.50 20.43 15.15
N LYS A 39 -17.53 21.70 14.77
CA LYS A 39 -18.66 22.61 15.06
C LYS A 39 -19.89 22.36 14.18
N GLY A 40 -19.85 21.38 13.29
CA GLY A 40 -20.97 21.06 12.42
C GLY A 40 -22.11 20.38 13.18
N GLU A 41 -23.34 20.84 12.97
CA GLU A 41 -24.52 20.09 13.38
C GLU A 41 -24.66 18.81 12.56
N VAL A 42 -25.21 17.77 13.20
CA VAL A 42 -25.64 16.53 12.54
C VAL A 42 -27.09 16.26 12.91
N THR A 43 -27.89 15.99 11.90
CA THR A 43 -29.30 15.61 12.07
C THR A 43 -29.39 14.10 12.24
N ILE A 44 -29.92 13.65 13.37
CA ILE A 44 -30.11 12.22 13.68
C ILE A 44 -31.62 11.97 13.77
N THR A 45 -32.13 11.08 12.92
CA THR A 45 -33.56 10.74 12.90
C THR A 45 -33.95 9.73 13.97
N MET A 46 -32.97 9.02 14.55
CA MET A 46 -33.16 8.06 15.62
C MET A 46 -33.31 8.79 16.96
N ARG A 47 -34.50 8.71 17.56
CA ARG A 47 -34.80 9.40 18.83
C ARG A 47 -34.30 8.61 20.05
N LYS A 48 -34.51 7.29 20.06
CA LYS A 48 -34.12 6.43 21.18
C LYS A 48 -32.87 5.61 20.84
N ILE A 49 -31.85 5.73 21.68
CA ILE A 49 -30.63 4.93 21.57
C ILE A 49 -30.26 4.31 22.92
N LYS A 50 -29.75 3.08 22.89
CA LYS A 50 -29.21 2.43 24.09
C LYS A 50 -27.77 2.90 24.31
N VAL A 51 -27.32 3.03 25.55
CA VAL A 51 -25.93 3.45 25.87
C VAL A 51 -24.88 2.61 25.13
N LYS A 52 -25.11 1.31 24.96
CA LYS A 52 -24.22 0.41 24.18
C LYS A 52 -24.03 0.80 22.71
N HIS A 53 -24.96 1.54 22.12
CA HIS A 53 -24.92 1.98 20.73
C HIS A 53 -24.41 3.42 20.58
N LEU A 54 -24.15 4.12 21.68
CA LEU A 54 -23.68 5.49 21.66
C LEU A 54 -22.26 5.59 21.05
N TYR A 55 -21.39 4.62 21.36
CA TYR A 55 -20.03 4.58 20.82
C TYR A 55 -20.00 4.36 19.28
N PRO A 56 -20.69 3.33 18.71
CA PRO A 56 -20.82 3.20 17.24
C PRO A 56 -21.49 4.38 16.55
N LEU A 57 -22.42 5.07 17.23
CA LEU A 57 -23.06 6.27 16.70
C LEU A 57 -22.04 7.41 16.56
N LEU A 58 -21.26 7.68 17.62
CA LEU A 58 -20.20 8.68 17.57
C LEU A 58 -19.22 8.39 16.44
N GLU A 59 -18.79 7.13 16.29
CA GLU A 59 -17.91 6.70 15.20
C GLU A 59 -18.48 7.05 13.82
N SER A 60 -19.77 6.78 13.62
CA SER A 60 -20.47 7.05 12.37
C SER A 60 -20.59 8.55 12.09
N VAL A 61 -20.87 9.34 13.12
CA VAL A 61 -21.00 10.81 13.05
C VAL A 61 -19.65 11.46 12.72
N LEU A 62 -18.58 11.07 13.42
CA LEU A 62 -17.23 11.57 13.16
C LEU A 62 -16.80 11.23 11.73
N LYS A 63 -17.03 9.99 11.30
CA LYS A 63 -16.72 9.53 9.94
C LYS A 63 -17.46 10.34 8.88
N PHE A 64 -18.73 10.67 9.10
CA PHE A 64 -19.51 11.49 8.18
C PHE A 64 -18.90 12.88 7.95
N LYS A 65 -18.22 13.42 8.96
CA LYS A 65 -17.55 14.74 8.91
C LYS A 65 -16.06 14.66 8.55
N GLY A 66 -15.54 13.46 8.28
CA GLY A 66 -14.13 13.24 7.93
C GLY A 66 -13.18 13.15 9.12
N PHE A 67 -13.71 12.96 10.32
CA PHE A 67 -12.94 12.74 11.55
C PHE A 67 -12.92 11.27 11.92
N VAL A 68 -11.93 10.91 12.70
CA VAL A 68 -11.80 9.58 13.31
C VAL A 68 -11.36 9.74 14.75
N MET A 69 -11.82 8.82 15.58
CA MET A 69 -11.33 8.69 16.94
C MET A 69 -10.37 7.51 16.99
N THR A 70 -9.26 7.67 17.69
CA THR A 70 -8.36 6.57 18.05
C THR A 70 -8.35 6.42 19.56
N ARG A 71 -8.12 5.19 20.01
CA ARG A 71 -7.88 4.88 21.41
C ARG A 71 -6.49 4.26 21.53
N ARG A 72 -5.69 4.74 22.47
CA ARG A 72 -4.43 4.08 22.81
C ARG A 72 -4.72 2.91 23.76
N GLU A 73 -4.09 1.77 23.49
CA GLU A 73 -4.22 0.59 24.33
C GLU A 73 -3.84 0.92 25.79
N GLY A 74 -4.70 0.54 26.74
CA GLY A 74 -4.50 0.83 28.16
C GLY A 74 -4.87 2.24 28.64
N SER A 75 -5.38 3.13 27.77
CA SER A 75 -5.93 4.44 28.20
C SER A 75 -7.43 4.57 27.95
N ASN A 76 -8.10 5.38 28.77
CA ASN A 76 -9.50 5.81 28.56
C ASN A 76 -9.59 7.12 27.76
N LEU A 77 -8.50 7.53 27.09
CA LEU A 77 -8.42 8.76 26.33
C LEU A 77 -8.72 8.51 24.85
N LEU A 78 -9.79 9.13 24.35
CA LEU A 78 -10.18 9.16 22.95
C LEU A 78 -9.54 10.36 22.26
N THR A 79 -8.68 10.12 21.28
CA THR A 79 -8.09 11.20 20.49
C THR A 79 -8.85 11.35 19.19
N VAL A 80 -9.46 12.52 18.96
CA VAL A 80 -10.22 12.82 17.74
C VAL A 80 -9.36 13.65 16.79
N VAL A 81 -9.13 13.13 15.59
CA VAL A 81 -8.32 13.77 14.55
C VAL A 81 -8.99 13.70 13.18
N PRO A 82 -8.65 14.60 12.25
CA PRO A 82 -9.01 14.45 10.85
C PRO A 82 -8.45 13.15 10.28
N LEU A 83 -9.17 12.52 9.34
CA LEU A 83 -8.74 11.28 8.68
C LEU A 83 -7.35 11.37 8.06
N ALA A 84 -6.96 12.54 7.56
CA ALA A 84 -5.64 12.78 6.98
C ALA A 84 -4.50 12.67 8.01
N LYS A 85 -4.72 13.18 9.24
CA LYS A 85 -3.76 13.11 10.35
C LYS A 85 -3.81 11.76 11.07
N ALA A 86 -4.79 10.91 10.74
CA ALA A 86 -4.98 9.64 11.43
C ALA A 86 -3.86 8.61 11.22
N ILE A 87 -3.02 8.81 10.20
CA ILE A 87 -1.84 7.98 9.96
C ILE A 87 -0.69 8.39 10.91
N GLU A 88 -0.63 9.65 11.33
CA GLU A 88 0.46 10.21 12.14
C GLU A 88 0.35 9.86 13.63
N ILE A 89 -0.85 9.52 14.08
CA ILE A 89 -1.16 9.13 15.47
C ILE A 89 -0.83 7.67 15.80
N ASP A 90 0.06 7.06 15.02
CA ASP A 90 0.58 5.69 15.19
C ASP A 90 -0.52 4.62 15.33
N PRO A 91 -1.26 4.33 14.23
CA PRO A 91 -2.32 3.32 14.26
C PRO A 91 -1.73 1.94 14.60
N PRO A 92 -2.38 1.17 15.50
CA PRO A 92 -1.81 -0.07 16.00
C PRO A 92 -1.57 -1.07 14.85
N LEU A 93 -0.36 -1.64 14.83
CA LEU A 93 0.01 -2.69 13.90
C LEU A 93 -0.57 -4.02 14.40
N ARG A 94 -1.52 -4.57 13.65
CA ARG A 94 -2.18 -5.84 13.96
C ARG A 94 -1.74 -6.90 12.94
N SER A 95 -1.49 -8.11 13.42
CA SER A 95 -1.15 -9.25 12.56
C SER A 95 -2.37 -9.73 11.75
N GLU A 96 -2.12 -10.52 10.71
CA GLU A 96 -3.13 -11.14 9.83
C GLU A 96 -4.22 -11.94 10.56
N GLN A 97 -3.94 -12.47 11.77
CA GLN A 97 -4.90 -13.24 12.57
C GLN A 97 -5.42 -12.51 13.82
N ALA A 98 -4.90 -11.34 14.17
CA ALA A 98 -5.39 -10.60 15.33
C ALA A 98 -6.88 -10.22 15.16
N LYS A 99 -7.67 -10.44 16.21
CA LYS A 99 -9.05 -9.96 16.26
C LYS A 99 -9.04 -8.43 16.34
N THR A 100 -9.95 -7.80 15.61
CA THR A 100 -10.23 -6.37 15.78
C THR A 100 -10.87 -6.17 17.15
N GLU A 101 -10.22 -5.39 18.00
CA GLU A 101 -10.79 -4.98 19.28
C GLU A 101 -11.79 -3.85 19.09
N ILE A 102 -12.75 -3.77 20.02
CA ILE A 102 -13.78 -2.73 20.02
C ILE A 102 -13.12 -1.42 20.44
N GLY A 103 -13.02 -0.46 19.53
CA GLY A 103 -12.45 0.86 19.76
C GLY A 103 -11.32 1.24 18.80
N ASP A 104 -10.75 0.26 18.10
CA ASP A 104 -9.76 0.50 17.05
C ASP A 104 -10.47 0.90 15.74
N VAL A 105 -10.68 2.20 15.54
CA VAL A 105 -11.34 2.69 14.31
C VAL A 105 -10.43 2.51 13.09
N ILE A 106 -9.13 2.82 13.25
CA ILE A 106 -8.10 2.66 12.21
C ILE A 106 -7.01 1.75 12.72
N ILE A 107 -6.66 0.75 11.92
CA ILE A 107 -5.57 -0.19 12.18
C ILE A 107 -4.65 -0.29 10.98
N THR A 108 -3.41 -0.66 11.24
CA THR A 108 -2.47 -1.07 10.20
C THR A 108 -2.37 -2.58 10.19
N ARG A 109 -2.55 -3.20 9.02
CA ARG A 109 -2.46 -4.65 8.84
C ARG A 109 -1.51 -4.99 7.71
N LEU A 110 -0.73 -6.05 7.92
CA LEU A 110 0.16 -6.62 6.92
C LEU A 110 -0.55 -7.79 6.22
N PHE A 111 -0.64 -7.75 4.90
CA PHE A 111 -1.19 -8.81 4.05
C PHE A 111 -0.07 -9.48 3.26
N GLU A 112 -0.10 -10.80 3.15
CA GLU A 112 0.87 -11.57 2.36
C GLU A 112 0.25 -11.97 1.02
N LEU A 113 1.00 -11.78 -0.08
CA LEU A 113 0.56 -12.08 -1.44
C LEU A 113 1.43 -13.21 -2.01
N LYS A 114 0.82 -14.15 -2.75
CA LYS A 114 1.52 -15.32 -3.30
C LYS A 114 1.84 -15.16 -4.78
N ASP A 115 0.79 -14.88 -5.56
CA ASP A 115 0.76 -14.94 -7.01
C ASP A 115 0.59 -13.56 -7.65
N ILE A 116 -0.19 -12.66 -7.04
CA ILE A 116 -0.39 -11.30 -7.56
C ILE A 116 0.80 -10.37 -7.23
N ASP A 117 1.11 -9.47 -8.17
CA ASP A 117 2.08 -8.40 -7.96
C ASP A 117 1.58 -7.34 -6.95
N THR A 118 2.48 -6.88 -6.08
CA THR A 118 2.16 -5.91 -5.02
C THR A 118 1.65 -4.57 -5.55
N ALA A 119 2.15 -4.09 -6.70
CA ALA A 119 1.71 -2.82 -7.28
C ALA A 119 0.30 -2.96 -7.88
N SER A 120 0.02 -4.09 -8.54
CA SER A 120 -1.31 -4.39 -9.06
C SER A 120 -2.35 -4.47 -7.93
N ALA A 121 -2.02 -5.15 -6.82
CA ALA A 121 -2.86 -5.21 -5.64
C ALA A 121 -3.10 -3.82 -5.02
N GLN A 122 -2.04 -3.00 -4.91
CA GLN A 122 -2.16 -1.61 -4.43
C GLN A 122 -3.11 -0.79 -5.29
N THR A 123 -2.96 -0.82 -6.63
CA THR A 123 -3.81 -0.05 -7.54
C THR A 123 -5.29 -0.45 -7.41
N LEU A 124 -5.58 -1.74 -7.26
CA LEU A 124 -6.93 -2.25 -7.08
C LEU A 124 -7.55 -1.75 -5.76
N LEU A 125 -6.83 -1.90 -4.64
CA LEU A 125 -7.31 -1.44 -3.33
C LEU A 125 -7.47 0.09 -3.26
N ALA A 126 -6.58 0.84 -3.90
CA ALA A 126 -6.65 2.30 -4.00
C ALA A 126 -7.84 2.75 -4.86
N GLY A 127 -8.06 2.11 -6.02
CA GLY A 127 -9.19 2.40 -6.90
C GLY A 127 -10.55 2.19 -6.24
N MET A 128 -10.66 1.20 -5.35
CA MET A 128 -11.87 0.92 -4.56
C MET A 128 -11.96 1.73 -3.26
N LYS A 129 -10.97 2.59 -2.96
CA LYS A 129 -10.88 3.40 -1.73
C LYS A 129 -11.03 2.56 -0.46
N LEU A 130 -10.46 1.34 -0.47
CA LEU A 130 -10.60 0.39 0.63
C LEU A 130 -9.63 0.70 1.79
N GLY A 131 -8.43 1.20 1.49
CA GLY A 131 -7.45 1.68 2.47
C GLY A 131 -7.36 3.20 2.53
N VAL A 132 -6.88 3.72 3.65
CA VAL A 132 -6.49 5.14 3.83
C VAL A 132 -5.06 5.33 3.33
N SER A 133 -4.17 4.39 3.67
CA SER A 133 -2.82 4.28 3.12
C SER A 133 -2.51 2.84 2.75
N ILE A 134 -1.85 2.63 1.62
CA ILE A 134 -1.48 1.31 1.11
C ILE A 134 -0.03 1.39 0.65
N THR A 135 0.84 0.62 1.29
CA THR A 135 2.28 0.60 1.02
C THR A 135 2.71 -0.80 0.59
N PRO A 136 3.13 -1.00 -0.67
CA PRO A 136 3.66 -2.28 -1.13
C PRO A 136 5.08 -2.51 -0.61
N ILE A 137 5.40 -3.77 -0.32
CA ILE A 137 6.76 -4.26 -0.06
C ILE A 137 7.04 -5.38 -1.08
N PRO A 138 7.50 -5.02 -2.29
CA PRO A 138 7.70 -5.98 -3.39
C PRO A 138 8.68 -7.11 -3.02
N GLU A 139 9.75 -6.79 -2.30
CA GLU A 139 10.81 -7.76 -1.95
C GLU A 139 10.30 -8.87 -1.04
N ALA A 140 9.34 -8.56 -0.18
CA ALA A 140 8.74 -9.50 0.76
C ALA A 140 7.41 -10.08 0.25
N LYS A 141 6.93 -9.65 -0.93
CA LYS A 141 5.56 -9.91 -1.43
C LYS A 141 4.48 -9.61 -0.39
N LYS A 142 4.62 -8.49 0.33
CA LYS A 142 3.66 -8.07 1.35
C LYS A 142 3.07 -6.71 1.03
N LEU A 143 1.89 -6.46 1.57
CA LEU A 143 1.18 -5.20 1.44
C LEU A 143 0.81 -4.70 2.83
N ILE A 144 1.31 -3.53 3.21
CA ILE A 144 0.87 -2.84 4.42
C ILE A 144 -0.35 -2.01 4.06
N VAL A 145 -1.45 -2.22 4.77
CA VAL A 145 -2.69 -1.47 4.58
C VAL A 145 -3.09 -0.85 5.90
N THR A 146 -3.17 0.48 5.91
CA THR A 146 -3.72 1.26 7.02
C THR A 146 -5.12 1.72 6.65
N GLY A 147 -6.10 1.45 7.52
CA GLY A 147 -7.47 1.89 7.29
C GLY A 147 -8.45 1.37 8.32
N TYR A 148 -9.73 1.48 8.00
CA TYR A 148 -10.78 1.11 8.94
C TYR A 148 -10.79 -0.37 9.29
N ALA A 149 -10.87 -0.70 10.57
CA ALA A 149 -10.77 -2.08 11.02
C ALA A 149 -11.89 -2.99 10.47
N TYR A 150 -13.14 -2.49 10.40
CA TYR A 150 -14.26 -3.23 9.81
C TYR A 150 -14.10 -3.53 8.31
N ARG A 151 -13.24 -2.79 7.59
CA ARG A 151 -12.96 -3.06 6.16
C ARG A 151 -11.90 -4.13 5.95
N MET A 152 -11.09 -4.44 6.97
CA MET A 152 -9.96 -5.34 6.81
C MET A 152 -10.38 -6.76 6.43
N ALA A 153 -11.52 -7.24 6.94
CA ALA A 153 -12.07 -8.54 6.53
C ALA A 153 -12.40 -8.57 5.03
N ARG A 154 -13.07 -7.53 4.53
CA ARG A 154 -13.40 -7.40 3.10
C ARG A 154 -12.16 -7.27 2.22
N ILE A 155 -11.14 -6.53 2.69
CA ILE A 155 -9.86 -6.40 1.97
C ILE A 155 -9.17 -7.77 1.88
N LYS A 156 -9.15 -8.53 2.97
CA LYS A 156 -8.59 -9.89 3.01
C LYS A 156 -9.28 -10.81 2.01
N GLU A 157 -10.61 -10.83 2.01
CA GLU A 157 -11.41 -11.65 1.09
C GLU A 157 -11.15 -11.27 -0.36
N LEU A 158 -11.10 -9.97 -0.66
CA LEU A 158 -10.83 -9.48 -2.01
C LEU A 158 -9.43 -9.87 -2.48
N LEU A 159 -8.41 -9.69 -1.63
CA LEU A 159 -7.05 -10.11 -1.92
C LEU A 159 -6.98 -11.62 -2.17
N ALA A 160 -7.67 -12.44 -1.37
CA ALA A 160 -7.73 -13.89 -1.58
C ALA A 160 -8.44 -14.30 -2.89
N MET A 161 -9.40 -13.49 -3.38
CA MET A 161 -10.07 -13.76 -4.66
C MET A 161 -9.20 -13.45 -5.88
N ILE A 162 -8.32 -12.44 -5.78
CA ILE A 162 -7.45 -11.99 -6.88
C ILE A 162 -6.06 -12.63 -6.84
N ASP A 163 -5.60 -13.06 -5.66
CA ASP A 163 -4.34 -13.77 -5.46
C ASP A 163 -4.49 -15.24 -5.87
N LYS A 164 -4.73 -15.42 -7.17
CA LYS A 164 -4.81 -16.72 -7.82
C LYS A 164 -3.61 -16.90 -8.74
N PRO A 165 -3.10 -18.13 -8.89
CA PRO A 165 -2.04 -18.40 -9.84
C PRO A 165 -2.52 -18.00 -11.23
N GLY A 166 -1.79 -17.08 -11.85
CA GLY A 166 -1.98 -16.76 -13.26
C GLY A 166 -1.74 -17.99 -14.13
N GLU A 167 -2.25 -17.95 -15.36
CA GLU A 167 -2.04 -19.04 -16.31
C GLU A 167 -0.53 -19.27 -16.49
N PRO A 168 -0.03 -20.52 -16.36
CA PRO A 168 1.40 -20.77 -16.39
C PRO A 168 1.95 -20.36 -17.74
N ARG A 169 2.85 -19.36 -17.74
CA ARG A 169 3.52 -18.91 -18.95
C ARG A 169 4.36 -20.06 -19.50
N GLN A 170 3.98 -20.59 -20.66
CA GLN A 170 4.76 -21.61 -21.34
C GLN A 170 5.92 -20.94 -22.06
N PHE A 171 7.11 -21.02 -21.49
CA PHE A 171 8.33 -20.57 -22.15
C PHE A 171 8.79 -21.63 -23.15
N ARG A 172 8.74 -21.31 -24.45
CA ARG A 172 9.33 -22.12 -25.52
C ARG A 172 10.51 -21.37 -26.12
N SER A 173 11.72 -21.78 -25.77
CA SER A 173 12.92 -21.32 -26.46
C SER A 173 13.08 -22.05 -27.80
N ARG A 174 13.60 -21.35 -28.81
CA ARG A 174 13.97 -21.89 -30.12
C ARG A 174 15.34 -21.36 -30.48
N GLN A 175 16.25 -22.27 -30.81
CA GLN A 175 17.54 -21.89 -31.36
C GLN A 175 17.38 -21.58 -32.84
N LEU A 176 17.94 -20.46 -33.27
CA LEU A 176 17.96 -20.05 -34.66
C LEU A 176 19.29 -20.48 -35.27
N GLU A 177 19.25 -21.24 -36.37
CA GLU A 177 20.48 -21.74 -37.02
C GLU A 177 20.96 -20.82 -38.15
N TYR A 178 20.02 -20.20 -38.87
CA TYR A 178 20.32 -19.44 -40.10
C TYR A 178 20.09 -17.93 -39.97
N THR A 179 19.68 -17.44 -38.80
CA THR A 179 19.35 -16.03 -38.63
C THR A 179 19.54 -15.55 -37.20
N MET A 180 19.60 -14.23 -37.07
CA MET A 180 19.81 -13.56 -35.79
C MET A 180 18.47 -13.16 -35.16
N ALA A 181 18.31 -13.41 -33.86
CA ALA A 181 17.10 -13.05 -33.12
C ALA A 181 16.79 -11.55 -33.22
N THR A 182 17.82 -10.70 -33.28
CA THR A 182 17.71 -9.25 -33.46
C THR A 182 17.07 -8.84 -34.80
N ALA A 183 17.25 -9.63 -35.85
CA ALA A 183 16.66 -9.38 -37.16
C ALA A 183 15.23 -9.94 -37.30
N LEU A 184 14.92 -11.02 -36.59
CA LEU A 184 13.61 -11.69 -36.63
C LEU A 184 12.57 -11.05 -35.68
N ALA A 185 12.98 -10.69 -34.46
CA ALA A 185 12.09 -10.15 -33.44
C ALA A 185 11.21 -8.96 -33.91
N PRO A 186 11.75 -7.93 -34.60
CA PRO A 186 10.92 -6.83 -35.10
C PRO A 186 9.92 -7.28 -36.18
N LYS A 187 10.28 -8.23 -37.05
CA LYS A 187 9.39 -8.75 -38.10
C LYS A 187 8.24 -9.58 -37.54
N ILE A 188 8.52 -10.36 -36.49
CA ILE A 188 7.48 -11.12 -35.78
C ILE A 188 6.53 -10.17 -35.06
N LYS A 189 7.06 -9.10 -34.44
CA LYS A 189 6.24 -8.07 -33.79
C LYS A 189 5.28 -7.41 -34.79
N THR A 190 5.77 -7.00 -35.97
CA THR A 190 4.90 -6.40 -36.99
C THR A 190 3.82 -7.35 -37.49
N LEU A 191 4.13 -8.63 -37.69
CA LEU A 191 3.15 -9.64 -38.11
C LEU A 191 2.08 -9.88 -37.02
N ALA A 192 2.49 -9.91 -35.75
CA ALA A 192 1.55 -10.10 -34.65
C ALA A 192 0.63 -8.89 -34.42
N GLU A 193 1.16 -7.67 -34.59
CA GLU A 193 0.37 -6.44 -34.56
C GLU A 193 -0.67 -6.42 -35.71
N GLN A 194 -0.29 -6.88 -36.90
CA GLN A 194 -1.20 -7.00 -38.05
C GLN A 194 -2.28 -8.07 -37.88
N LEU A 195 -1.98 -9.15 -37.17
CA LEU A 195 -2.92 -10.24 -36.89
C LEU A 195 -3.90 -9.92 -35.74
N GLY A 196 -3.76 -8.77 -35.07
CA GLY A 196 -4.73 -8.17 -34.14
C GLY A 196 -5.07 -8.98 -32.88
N THR A 197 -4.48 -10.17 -32.71
CA THR A 197 -4.90 -11.17 -31.71
C THR A 197 -3.85 -11.40 -30.62
N VAL A 198 -2.64 -10.84 -30.74
CA VAL A 198 -1.53 -11.09 -29.80
C VAL A 198 -0.70 -9.82 -29.56
N SER A 199 -0.65 -9.35 -28.31
CA SER A 199 0.24 -8.27 -27.89
C SER A 199 1.65 -8.83 -27.61
N ILE A 200 2.63 -8.53 -28.47
CA ILE A 200 4.02 -8.97 -28.30
C ILE A 200 4.88 -7.84 -27.71
N ALA A 201 5.39 -8.06 -26.50
CA ALA A 201 6.44 -7.23 -25.93
C ALA A 201 7.82 -7.85 -26.21
N ILE A 202 8.66 -7.14 -26.97
CA ILE A 202 10.08 -7.51 -27.13
C ILE A 202 10.81 -6.99 -25.90
N GLY A 203 11.33 -7.88 -25.06
CA GLY A 203 12.26 -7.48 -24.00
C GLY A 203 13.51 -6.88 -24.62
N ALA A 204 13.82 -5.62 -24.33
CA ALA A 204 15.11 -5.07 -24.66
C ALA A 204 16.17 -5.96 -23.99
N PRO A 205 17.26 -6.34 -24.68
CA PRO A 205 18.38 -6.98 -24.01
C PRO A 205 18.84 -5.99 -22.95
N THR A 206 18.53 -6.25 -21.68
CA THR A 206 19.27 -5.66 -20.59
C THR A 206 20.71 -5.97 -20.93
N ALA A 207 21.52 -4.93 -21.11
CA ALA A 207 22.95 -5.06 -21.25
C ALA A 207 23.40 -5.87 -20.04
N THR A 208 23.51 -7.17 -20.25
CA THR A 208 23.94 -8.11 -19.24
C THR A 208 25.34 -7.62 -18.94
N ALA A 209 25.61 -7.32 -17.67
CA ALA A 209 26.98 -7.08 -17.24
C ALA A 209 27.86 -8.15 -17.93
N PRO A 210 28.94 -7.74 -18.61
CA PRO A 210 29.74 -8.69 -19.37
C PRO A 210 30.10 -9.86 -18.46
N PRO A 211 30.09 -11.11 -18.97
CA PRO A 211 30.40 -12.28 -18.18
C PRO A 211 31.72 -12.04 -17.46
N SER A 212 31.71 -12.06 -16.13
CA SER A 212 32.95 -12.06 -15.36
C SER A 212 33.73 -13.28 -15.81
N ALA A 213 34.79 -13.07 -16.59
CA ALA A 213 35.66 -14.14 -17.05
C ALA A 213 36.05 -14.99 -15.83
N PRO A 214 35.88 -16.32 -15.87
CA PRO A 214 36.30 -17.16 -14.76
C PRO A 214 37.79 -16.91 -14.49
N PRO A 215 38.20 -16.78 -13.21
CA PRO A 215 39.57 -16.45 -12.89
C PRO A 215 40.52 -17.51 -13.45
N PRO A 216 41.68 -17.13 -14.03
CA PRO A 216 42.72 -18.09 -14.37
C PRO A 216 43.10 -18.89 -13.12
N ARG A 217 43.27 -20.21 -13.29
CA ARG A 217 43.65 -21.11 -12.19
C ARG A 217 44.92 -20.59 -11.51
N GLY A 218 44.83 -20.31 -10.21
CA GLY A 218 45.95 -19.83 -9.38
C GLY A 218 45.94 -18.34 -9.02
N GLU A 219 44.91 -17.57 -9.40
CA GLU A 219 44.87 -16.14 -9.10
C GLU A 219 44.54 -15.83 -7.62
N SER A 220 45.44 -15.12 -6.93
CA SER A 220 45.23 -14.66 -5.55
C SER A 220 44.16 -13.57 -5.45
N SER A 221 43.54 -13.43 -4.28
CA SER A 221 42.49 -12.42 -4.01
C SER A 221 42.96 -10.97 -4.21
N ALA A 222 44.26 -10.70 -4.07
CA ALA A 222 44.86 -9.39 -4.34
C ALA A 222 44.98 -9.11 -5.84
N ALA A 223 45.42 -10.08 -6.63
CA ALA A 223 45.50 -9.96 -8.09
C ALA A 223 44.12 -9.74 -8.72
N ARG A 224 43.09 -10.43 -8.19
CA ARG A 224 41.69 -10.24 -8.60
C ARG A 224 41.19 -8.81 -8.37
N ARG A 225 41.47 -8.23 -7.19
CA ARG A 225 41.08 -6.84 -6.87
C ARG A 225 41.80 -5.83 -7.76
N ALA A 226 43.08 -6.05 -8.05
CA ALA A 226 43.85 -5.19 -8.94
C ALA A 226 43.33 -5.23 -10.38
N ARG A 227 42.96 -6.41 -10.90
CA ARG A 227 42.35 -6.54 -12.24
C ARG A 227 41.02 -5.81 -12.32
N LEU A 228 40.11 -6.05 -11.38
CA LEU A 228 38.79 -5.40 -11.36
C LEU A 228 38.90 -3.87 -11.24
N ALA A 229 39.85 -3.36 -10.46
CA ALA A 229 40.11 -1.92 -10.37
C ALA A 229 40.63 -1.32 -11.69
N ARG A 230 41.53 -2.03 -12.39
CA ARG A 230 42.04 -1.61 -13.71
C ARG A 230 40.95 -1.62 -14.77
N GLU A 231 40.10 -2.65 -14.79
CA GLU A 231 38.96 -2.73 -15.70
C GLU A 231 37.93 -1.63 -15.44
N ALA A 232 37.64 -1.32 -14.17
CA ALA A 232 36.75 -0.22 -13.80
C ALA A 232 37.33 1.16 -14.22
N ALA A 233 38.64 1.36 -14.02
CA ALA A 233 39.32 2.59 -14.44
C ALA A 233 39.33 2.75 -15.99
N ALA A 234 39.57 1.67 -16.72
CA ALA A 234 39.52 1.68 -18.19
C ALA A 234 38.11 2.00 -18.72
N ARG A 235 37.06 1.46 -18.08
CA ARG A 235 35.66 1.80 -18.41
C ARG A 235 35.33 3.26 -18.11
N ALA A 236 35.77 3.78 -16.97
CA ALA A 236 35.58 5.19 -16.63
C ALA A 236 36.27 6.13 -17.64
N ALA A 237 37.47 5.76 -18.10
CA ALA A 237 38.19 6.50 -19.14
C ALA A 237 37.47 6.45 -20.50
N ALA A 238 36.98 5.26 -20.91
CA ALA A 238 36.22 5.09 -22.16
C ALA A 238 34.87 5.84 -22.15
N ALA A 239 34.18 5.87 -21.00
CA ALA A 239 32.95 6.63 -20.83
C ALA A 239 33.19 8.14 -20.91
N ARG A 240 34.30 8.64 -20.34
CA ARG A 240 34.68 10.06 -20.43
C ARG A 240 35.07 10.48 -21.84
N THR A 241 35.79 9.65 -22.59
CA THR A 241 36.14 9.96 -23.99
C THR A 241 34.94 9.88 -24.93
N ALA A 242 33.98 8.98 -24.66
CA ALA A 242 32.69 8.95 -25.37
C ALA A 242 31.83 10.19 -25.08
N ALA A 243 31.76 10.62 -23.81
CA ALA A 243 31.04 11.84 -23.42
C ALA A 243 31.68 13.12 -24.01
N ALA A 244 33.02 13.18 -24.08
CA ALA A 244 33.72 14.31 -24.69
C ALA A 244 33.53 14.40 -26.21
N ARG A 245 33.39 13.26 -26.91
CA ARG A 245 33.08 13.23 -28.35
C ARG A 245 31.62 13.56 -28.68
N GLY A 246 30.69 13.27 -27.77
CA GLY A 246 29.27 13.60 -27.93
C GLY A 246 28.94 15.08 -27.72
N ALA A 247 29.83 15.86 -27.10
CA ALA A 247 29.64 17.30 -26.84
C ALA A 247 30.27 18.22 -27.92
N ALA A 248 30.91 17.65 -28.95
CA ALA A 248 31.59 18.38 -30.02
C ALA A 248 30.92 18.23 -31.40
N VAL A 249 29.63 17.86 -31.43
CA VAL A 249 28.79 17.82 -32.65
C VAL A 249 27.57 18.72 -32.44
#